data_AF-A0A6G9VV81-F1
#
_entry.id   AF-A0A6G9VV81-F1
#
_cell.length_a   1.000
_cell.length_b   1.000
_cell.length_c   1.000
_cell.angle_alpha   90.00
_cell.angle_beta   90.00
_cell.angle_gamma   90.00
#
_symmetry.space_group_name_H-M   'P 1'
#
loop_
_entity.id
_entity.type
_entity.pdbx_description
1 polymer ?
#
loop_
_entity_poly.entity_id
_entity_poly.type
_entity_poly.pdbx_seq_one_letter_code
_entity_poly.pdbx_strand_id
1 'polypeptide(L)'
;MKKEKSVISIVFTHILTTSIVIPFFGLLAGYFVNKFLGQSLDKGLLIILKDIVYIIFFFLGVKYSISYIAKNIDVKKPKESSKYSIIVFAILITSMWIINILPRFNLIGIVYNTIFYSVIFIIFFIPTKKYFAGLQKLKTEE
;
A
#
# COMPACT_ATOMS: atom_id res chain seq x y z
N MET A 1 -26.56 8.45 -2.89
CA MET A 1 -25.80 9.72 -2.70
C MET A 1 -24.44 9.41 -2.08
N LYS A 2 -23.37 10.07 -2.53
CA LYS A 2 -22.04 9.94 -1.91
C LYS A 2 -22.04 10.63 -0.55
N LYS A 3 -21.32 10.06 0.43
CA LYS A 3 -21.17 10.66 1.76
C LYS A 3 -20.04 11.69 1.73
N GLU A 4 -20.28 12.84 2.32
CA GLU A 4 -19.20 13.80 2.57
C GLU A 4 -18.35 13.30 3.75
N LYS A 5 -17.03 13.36 3.59
CA LYS A 5 -16.07 12.93 4.60
C LYS A 5 -14.94 13.94 4.71
N SER A 6 -14.42 14.09 5.94
CA SER A 6 -13.23 14.89 6.19
C SER A 6 -12.00 14.28 5.52
N VAL A 7 -11.00 15.13 5.24
CA VAL A 7 -9.70 14.71 4.69
C VAL A 7 -9.08 13.61 5.53
N ILE A 8 -9.12 13.74 6.86
CA ILE A 8 -8.60 12.75 7.80
C ILE A 8 -9.32 11.41 7.63
N SER A 9 -10.66 11.41 7.53
CA SER A 9 -11.42 10.18 7.34
C SER A 9 -11.08 9.49 6.02
N ILE A 10 -10.85 10.25 4.95
CA ILE A 10 -10.43 9.72 3.65
C ILE A 10 -9.03 9.10 3.74
N VAL A 11 -8.07 9.84 4.32
CA VAL A 11 -6.69 9.37 4.53
C VAL A 11 -6.68 8.10 5.38
N PHE A 12 -7.39 8.10 6.49
CA PHE A 12 -7.47 6.95 7.39
C PHE A 12 -8.08 5.73 6.70
N THR A 13 -9.21 5.92 6.00
CA THR A 13 -9.84 4.83 5.22
C THR A 13 -8.87 4.31 4.16
N HIS A 14 -8.14 5.20 3.49
CA HIS A 14 -7.19 4.82 2.48
C HIS A 14 -6.08 3.96 3.06
N ILE A 15 -5.35 4.49 4.02
CA ILE A 15 -4.22 3.83 4.69
C ILE A 15 -4.63 2.51 5.35
N LEU A 16 -5.75 2.48 6.08
CA LEU A 16 -6.22 1.27 6.76
C LEU A 16 -6.54 0.16 5.75
N THR A 17 -7.21 0.50 4.66
CA THR A 17 -7.58 -0.47 3.63
C THR A 17 -6.35 -0.99 2.89
N THR A 18 -5.42 -0.09 2.52
CA THR A 18 -4.23 -0.45 1.74
C THR A 18 -3.17 -1.17 2.55
N SER A 19 -3.02 -0.84 3.83
CA SER A 19 -1.87 -1.27 4.64
C SER A 19 -2.21 -2.35 5.66
N ILE A 20 -3.49 -2.52 6.02
CA ILE A 20 -3.90 -3.47 7.05
C ILE A 20 -4.91 -4.48 6.49
N VAL A 21 -6.07 -4.01 6.04
CA VAL A 21 -7.20 -4.91 5.69
C VAL A 21 -6.86 -5.84 4.54
N ILE A 22 -6.34 -5.31 3.42
CA ILE A 22 -6.05 -6.13 2.25
C ILE A 22 -4.72 -6.89 2.37
N PRO A 23 -3.64 -6.29 2.90
CA PRO A 23 -2.41 -7.04 3.18
C PRO A 23 -2.58 -8.21 4.15
N PHE A 24 -3.57 -8.19 5.04
CA PHE A 24 -3.92 -9.35 5.86
C PHE A 24 -4.25 -10.59 5.01
N PHE A 25 -4.99 -10.43 3.91
CA PHE A 25 -5.25 -11.52 2.98
C PHE A 25 -3.99 -11.93 2.21
N GLY A 26 -3.07 -11.00 1.94
CA GLY A 26 -1.75 -11.31 1.40
C GLY A 26 -0.90 -12.15 2.34
N LEU A 27 -0.93 -11.87 3.65
CA LEU A 27 -0.26 -12.67 4.68
C LEU A 27 -0.87 -14.07 4.77
N LEU A 28 -2.21 -14.19 4.73
CA LEU A 28 -2.89 -15.49 4.68
C LEU A 28 -2.48 -16.28 3.44
N ALA A 29 -2.43 -15.65 2.27
CA ALA A 29 -1.96 -16.28 1.03
C ALA A 29 -0.49 -16.72 1.15
N GLY A 30 0.37 -15.89 1.73
CA GLY A 30 1.77 -16.22 2.00
C GLY A 30 1.93 -17.40 2.96
N TYR A 31 1.05 -17.54 3.95
CA TYR A 31 0.99 -18.72 4.82
C TYR A 31 0.65 -19.99 4.03
N PHE A 32 -0.33 -19.95 3.13
CA PHE A 32 -0.67 -21.10 2.30
C PHE A 32 0.46 -21.46 1.33
N VAL A 33 1.11 -20.46 0.71
CA VAL A 33 2.32 -20.68 -0.10
C VAL A 33 3.39 -21.42 0.70
N ASN A 34 3.65 -20.99 1.93
CA ASN A 34 4.60 -21.68 2.81
C ASN A 34 4.18 -23.11 3.15
N LYS A 35 2.90 -23.31 3.45
CA LYS A 35 2.36 -24.62 3.86
C LYS A 35 2.42 -25.65 2.74
N PHE A 36 2.13 -25.25 1.50
CA PHE A 36 2.05 -26.17 0.37
C PHE A 36 3.35 -26.30 -0.43
N LEU A 37 4.16 -25.25 -0.51
CA LEU A 37 5.36 -25.21 -1.35
C LEU A 37 6.66 -25.12 -0.55
N GLY A 38 6.59 -24.92 0.77
CA GLY A 38 7.77 -24.66 1.61
C GLY A 38 8.73 -25.82 1.78
N GLN A 39 8.31 -27.06 1.51
CA GLN A 39 9.19 -28.24 1.50
C GLN A 39 9.80 -28.51 0.11
N SER A 40 9.21 -27.95 -0.93
CA SER A 40 9.57 -28.24 -2.33
C SER A 40 10.42 -27.13 -2.98
N LEU A 41 10.49 -25.96 -2.36
CA LEU A 41 11.22 -24.80 -2.87
C LEU A 41 12.41 -24.45 -1.99
N ASP A 42 13.49 -23.97 -2.61
CA ASP A 42 14.58 -23.33 -1.89
C ASP A 42 14.09 -22.11 -1.08
N LYS A 43 14.76 -21.85 0.05
CA LYS A 43 14.39 -20.76 0.98
C LYS A 43 14.40 -19.39 0.30
N GLY A 44 15.34 -19.13 -0.61
CA GLY A 44 15.41 -17.88 -1.35
C GLY A 44 14.22 -17.70 -2.30
N LEU A 45 13.89 -18.74 -3.07
CA LEU A 45 12.72 -18.73 -3.96
C LEU A 45 11.42 -18.56 -3.18
N LEU A 46 11.31 -19.17 -2.01
CA LEU A 46 10.13 -19.06 -1.15
C LEU A 46 9.94 -17.65 -0.59
N ILE A 47 11.01 -16.93 -0.26
CA ILE A 47 10.96 -15.52 0.17
C ILE A 47 10.46 -14.65 -0.97
N ILE A 48 11.05 -14.77 -2.16
CA ILE A 48 10.67 -13.98 -3.34
C ILE A 48 9.19 -14.22 -3.68
N LEU A 49 8.72 -15.47 -3.65
CA LEU A 49 7.32 -15.79 -3.94
C LEU A 49 6.36 -15.16 -2.94
N LYS A 50 6.69 -15.18 -1.64
CA LYS A 50 5.89 -14.51 -0.60
C LYS A 50 5.83 -13.01 -0.81
N ASP A 51 6.94 -12.38 -1.17
CA ASP A 51 7.01 -10.94 -1.40
C ASP A 51 6.22 -10.54 -2.65
N ILE A 52 6.27 -11.33 -3.73
CA ILE A 52 5.43 -11.13 -4.91
C ILE A 52 3.95 -11.22 -4.55
N VAL A 53 3.54 -12.24 -3.80
CA VAL A 53 2.16 -12.38 -3.33
C VAL A 53 1.74 -11.18 -2.50
N TYR A 54 2.58 -10.74 -1.56
CA TYR A 54 2.32 -9.55 -0.76
C TYR A 54 2.16 -8.29 -1.62
N ILE A 55 3.07 -8.07 -2.58
CA ILE A 55 3.01 -6.93 -3.51
C ILE A 55 1.71 -6.93 -4.32
N ILE A 56 1.27 -8.09 -4.81
CA ILE A 56 0.01 -8.23 -5.56
C ILE A 56 -1.18 -7.83 -4.69
N PHE A 57 -1.28 -8.38 -3.48
CA PHE A 57 -2.37 -8.03 -2.56
C PHE A 57 -2.32 -6.56 -2.15
N PHE A 58 -1.13 -6.01 -1.92
CA PHE A 58 -0.96 -4.59 -1.63
C PHE A 58 -1.47 -3.71 -2.78
N PHE A 59 -1.12 -4.03 -4.03
CA PHE A 59 -1.62 -3.35 -5.22
C PHE A 59 -3.14 -3.43 -5.34
N LEU A 60 -3.72 -4.61 -5.11
CA LEU A 60 -5.17 -4.78 -5.05
C LEU A 60 -5.79 -3.92 -3.94
N GLY A 61 -5.13 -3.79 -2.80
CA GLY A 61 -5.56 -2.94 -1.69
C GLY A 61 -5.63 -1.47 -2.06
N VAL A 62 -4.59 -0.95 -2.73
CA VAL A 62 -4.57 0.43 -3.27
C VAL A 62 -5.74 0.65 -4.22
N LYS A 63 -5.93 -0.25 -5.20
CA LYS A 63 -7.03 -0.12 -6.17
C LYS A 63 -8.40 -0.22 -5.53
N TYR A 64 -8.59 -1.18 -4.62
CA TYR A 64 -9.85 -1.38 -3.92
C TYR A 64 -10.20 -0.15 -3.09
N SER A 65 -9.23 0.38 -2.34
CA SER A 65 -9.43 1.57 -1.52
C SER A 65 -9.81 2.80 -2.35
N ILE A 66 -9.10 3.05 -3.45
CA ILE A 66 -9.43 4.15 -4.37
C ILE A 66 -10.83 3.95 -4.96
N SER A 67 -11.18 2.72 -5.38
CA SER A 67 -12.50 2.41 -5.92
C SER A 67 -13.60 2.65 -4.88
N TYR A 68 -13.37 2.28 -3.61
CA TYR A 68 -14.28 2.52 -2.51
C TYR A 68 -14.51 4.02 -2.30
N ILE A 69 -13.44 4.82 -2.25
CA ILE A 69 -13.55 6.28 -2.12
C ILE A 69 -14.33 6.86 -3.30
N ALA A 70 -14.00 6.45 -4.53
CA ALA A 70 -14.65 6.95 -5.74
C ALA A 70 -16.16 6.65 -5.78
N LYS A 71 -16.59 5.48 -5.31
CA LYS A 71 -17.99 5.06 -5.30
C LYS A 71 -18.78 5.71 -4.18
N ASN A 72 -18.20 5.83 -2.99
CA ASN A 72 -18.95 6.11 -1.77
C ASN A 72 -18.74 7.50 -1.17
N ILE A 73 -17.66 8.21 -1.53
CA ILE A 73 -17.24 9.45 -0.85
C ILE A 73 -17.16 10.61 -1.85
N ASP A 74 -17.72 11.75 -1.45
CA ASP A 74 -17.47 13.03 -2.13
C ASP A 74 -16.24 13.70 -1.52
N VAL A 75 -15.16 13.79 -2.30
CA VAL A 75 -13.86 14.31 -1.87
C VAL A 75 -13.82 15.82 -2.11
N LYS A 76 -14.15 16.63 -1.10
CA LYS A 76 -14.13 18.10 -1.21
C LYS A 76 -12.74 18.69 -1.44
N LYS A 77 -11.70 18.12 -0.81
CA LYS A 77 -10.30 18.61 -0.90
C LYS A 77 -9.34 17.54 -1.44
N PRO A 78 -9.29 17.29 -2.76
CA PRO A 78 -8.49 16.22 -3.35
C PRO A 78 -6.98 16.40 -3.13
N LYS A 79 -6.47 17.64 -3.25
CA LYS A 79 -5.04 17.94 -3.10
C LYS A 79 -4.52 17.64 -1.68
N GLU A 80 -5.26 18.07 -0.66
CA GLU A 80 -4.92 17.78 0.74
C GLU A 80 -5.01 16.27 1.03
N SER A 81 -6.07 15.61 0.56
CA SER A 81 -6.27 14.16 0.75
C SER A 81 -5.14 13.34 0.15
N SER A 82 -4.68 13.70 -1.05
CA SER A 82 -3.52 13.07 -1.70
C SER A 82 -2.24 13.30 -0.90
N LYS A 83 -1.93 14.56 -0.57
CA LYS A 83 -0.71 14.94 0.15
C LYS A 83 -0.61 14.21 1.49
N TYR A 84 -1.66 14.24 2.31
CA TYR A 84 -1.63 13.62 3.63
C TYR A 84 -1.61 12.10 3.55
N SER A 85 -2.29 11.48 2.57
CA SER A 85 -2.18 10.04 2.34
C SER A 85 -0.74 9.62 2.05
N ILE A 86 -0.05 10.34 1.16
CA ILE A 86 1.34 10.05 0.79
C ILE A 86 2.28 10.27 1.98
N ILE A 87 2.12 11.35 2.74
CA ILE A 87 2.96 11.63 3.92
C ILE A 87 2.78 10.55 4.98
N VAL A 88 1.54 10.22 5.34
CA VAL A 88 1.26 9.19 6.35
C VAL A 88 1.82 7.85 5.91
N PHE A 89 1.64 7.49 4.63
CA PHE A 89 2.19 6.24 4.10
C PHE A 89 3.72 6.23 4.09
N ALA A 90 4.36 7.34 3.73
CA ALA A 90 5.82 7.48 3.74
C ALA A 90 6.40 7.29 5.14
N ILE A 91 5.76 7.85 6.16
CA ILE A 91 6.16 7.64 7.56
C ILE A 91 6.04 6.16 7.92
N LEU A 92 4.87 5.55 7.66
CA LEU A 92 4.63 4.14 7.97
C LEU A 92 5.64 3.21 7.30
N ILE A 93 5.91 3.41 6.01
CA ILE A 93 6.79 2.52 5.26
C ILE A 93 8.25 2.69 5.67
N THR A 94 8.67 3.91 6.00
CA THR A 94 10.01 4.17 6.52
C THR A 94 10.19 3.53 7.89
N SER A 95 9.20 3.63 8.77
CA SER A 95 9.22 2.94 10.07
C SER A 95 9.32 1.42 9.91
N MET A 96 8.56 0.83 8.99
CA MET A 96 8.62 -0.61 8.71
C MET A 96 9.98 -1.03 8.12
N TRP A 97 10.55 -0.24 7.22
CA TRP A 97 11.89 -0.47 6.69
C TRP A 97 12.93 -0.46 7.81
N ILE A 98 12.92 0.56 8.69
CA ILE A 98 13.82 0.66 9.85
C ILE A 98 13.69 -0.58 10.75
N ILE A 99 12.46 -1.00 11.08
CA ILE A 99 12.21 -2.17 11.93
C ILE A 99 12.78 -3.46 11.31
N ASN A 100 12.79 -3.60 9.99
CA ASN A 100 13.31 -4.80 9.33
C ASN A 100 14.85 -4.83 9.24
N ILE A 101 15.52 -3.68 9.24
CA ILE A 101 16.99 -3.62 9.15
C ILE A 101 17.68 -3.63 10.51
N LEU A 102 17.04 -3.09 11.57
CA LEU A 102 17.64 -2.96 12.90
C LEU A 102 18.09 -4.29 13.54
N PRO A 103 17.35 -5.41 13.44
CA PRO A 103 17.72 -6.64 14.13
C PRO A 103 18.93 -7.37 13.53
N ARG A 104 19.22 -7.16 12.24
CA ARG A 104 20.31 -7.83 11.52
C ARG A 104 20.89 -6.89 10.46
N PHE A 105 21.83 -6.07 10.89
CA PHE A 105 22.51 -5.13 10.00
C PHE A 105 23.38 -5.90 8.99
N ASN A 106 22.82 -6.15 7.80
CA ASN A 106 23.46 -6.87 6.69
C ASN A 106 23.25 -6.06 5.41
N LEU A 107 24.33 -5.73 4.70
CA LEU A 107 24.28 -4.92 3.47
C LEU A 107 23.32 -5.51 2.43
N ILE A 108 23.36 -6.83 2.20
CA ILE A 108 22.47 -7.50 1.24
C ILE A 108 21.01 -7.37 1.67
N GLY A 109 20.75 -7.53 2.97
CA GLY A 109 19.41 -7.37 3.55
C GLY A 109 18.91 -5.93 3.45
N ILE A 110 19.77 -4.93 3.66
CA ILE A 110 19.43 -3.51 3.53
C ILE A 110 19.05 -3.18 2.09
N VAL A 111 19.86 -3.59 1.12
CA VAL A 111 19.57 -3.37 -0.31
C VAL A 111 18.24 -4.02 -0.71
N TYR A 112 18.04 -5.29 -0.32
CA TYR A 112 16.80 -6.02 -0.60
C TYR A 112 15.57 -5.32 -0.01
N ASN A 113 15.59 -5.00 1.28
CA ASN A 113 14.48 -4.31 1.94
C ASN A 113 14.23 -2.94 1.32
N THR A 114 15.28 -2.21 0.95
CA THR A 114 15.15 -0.89 0.32
C THR A 114 14.41 -1.00 -1.02
N ILE A 115 14.77 -1.98 -1.85
CA ILE A 115 14.08 -2.24 -3.12
C ILE A 115 12.62 -2.62 -2.87
N PHE A 116 12.37 -3.57 -1.97
CA PHE A 116 11.02 -4.03 -1.64
C PHE A 116 10.12 -2.87 -1.18
N TYR A 117 10.56 -2.10 -0.19
CA TYR A 117 9.78 -0.97 0.33
C TYR A 117 9.65 0.18 -0.67
N SER A 118 10.63 0.38 -1.56
CA SER A 118 10.51 1.34 -2.66
C SER A 118 9.43 0.93 -3.67
N VAL A 119 9.35 -0.36 -4.01
CA VAL A 119 8.31 -0.90 -4.90
C VAL A 119 6.91 -0.68 -4.29
N ILE A 120 6.75 -1.01 -3.00
CA ILE A 120 5.50 -0.78 -2.27
C ILE A 120 5.14 0.72 -2.24
N PHE A 121 6.11 1.60 -2.00
CA PHE A 121 5.90 3.05 -2.05
C PHE A 121 5.45 3.53 -3.41
N ILE A 122 6.09 3.09 -4.49
CA ILE A 122 5.74 3.46 -5.86
C ILE A 122 4.32 3.00 -6.20
N ILE A 123 3.96 1.77 -5.83
CA ILE A 123 2.63 1.20 -6.02
C ILE A 123 1.55 1.99 -5.29
N PHE A 124 1.84 2.53 -4.10
CA PHE A 124 0.92 3.42 -3.40
C PHE A 124 0.88 4.81 -4.06
N PHE A 125 2.04 5.41 -4.30
CA PHE A 125 2.18 6.79 -4.73
C PHE A 125 1.52 7.07 -6.09
N ILE A 126 1.80 6.25 -7.11
CA ILE A 126 1.36 6.51 -8.48
C ILE A 126 -0.18 6.51 -8.59
N PRO A 127 -0.90 5.45 -8.18
CA PRO A 127 -2.36 5.39 -8.29
C PRO A 127 -3.04 6.46 -7.42
N THR A 128 -2.56 6.68 -6.20
CA THR A 128 -3.12 7.66 -5.27
C THR A 128 -2.98 9.08 -5.83
N LYS A 129 -1.78 9.45 -6.30
CA LYS A 129 -1.56 10.76 -6.91
C LYS A 129 -2.40 10.94 -8.18
N LYS A 130 -2.44 9.93 -9.05
CA LYS A 130 -3.22 9.96 -10.30
C LYS A 130 -4.72 10.16 -10.02
N TYR A 131 -5.28 9.44 -9.07
CA TYR A 131 -6.71 9.52 -8.74
C TYR A 131 -7.10 10.90 -8.23
N PHE A 132 -6.42 11.41 -7.20
CA PHE A 132 -6.77 12.70 -6.62
C PHE A 132 -6.46 13.89 -7.55
N ALA A 133 -5.45 13.79 -8.41
CA ALA A 133 -5.20 14.80 -9.45
C ALA A 133 -6.34 14.81 -10.49
N GLY A 134 -6.86 13.65 -10.89
CA GLY A 134 -8.03 13.56 -11.76
C GLY A 134 -9.27 14.22 -11.16
N LEU A 135 -9.54 13.99 -9.87
CA LEU A 135 -10.62 14.66 -9.16
C LEU A 135 -10.46 16.18 -9.09
N GLN A 136 -9.22 16.67 -8.97
CA GLN A 136 -8.96 18.11 -8.92
C GLN A 136 -9.29 18.77 -10.26
N LYS A 137 -8.91 18.16 -11.39
CA LYS A 137 -9.20 18.70 -12.73
C LYS A 137 -10.69 18.85 -12.99
N LEU A 138 -11.47 17.83 -12.64
CA LEU A 138 -12.93 17.86 -12.80
C LEU A 138 -13.58 19.01 -12.03
N LYS A 139 -13.04 19.37 -10.85
CA LYS A 139 -13.58 20.47 -10.01
C LYS A 139 -13.13 21.87 -10.44
N THR A 140 -12.14 21.97 -11.30
CA THR A 140 -11.70 23.26 -11.87
C THR A 140 -12.32 23.54 -13.23
N GLU A 141 -12.96 22.53 -13.83
CA GLU A 141 -13.67 22.61 -15.12
C GLU A 141 -15.19 22.77 -14.94
N GLU A 142 -15.70 22.58 -13.72
CA GLU A 142 -17.05 22.96 -13.25
C GLU A 142 -17.08 24.40 -12.72
#